data_AF-A0A084VA02-F1
#
_entry.id   AF-A0A084VA02-F1
#
_cell.length_a   1.000
_cell.length_b   1.000
_cell.length_c   1.000
_cell.angle_alpha   90.00
_cell.angle_beta   90.00
_cell.angle_gamma   90.00
#
_symmetry.space_group_name_H-M   'P 1'
#
loop_
_entity.id
_entity.type
_entity.pdbx_description
1 polymer ?
#
loop_
_entity_poly.entity_id
_entity_poly.type
_entity_poly.pdbx_seq_one_letter_code
_entity_poly.pdbx_strand_id
1 'polypeptide(L)'
;MDSEDRSRLDSNLDKLRCNEESLKRRLEGEVGVVTALYDMVANATKIIDEKMSQNDKALEVARVEWREGIQDVNYHRQMIRMEQELLKLHIWIKQLVDNIHRMQRISLNVLMGQKLTLSDLLTLVDPLNFVAELERIERSLPAHIGFPRKGSGEINSNIFGLIKQGIAPQNKVRSCFT
;
A
#
# COMPACT_ATOMS: atom_id res chain seq x y z
N MET A 1 80.08 74.40 -7.87
CA MET A 1 78.66 74.05 -7.91
C MET A 1 77.92 75.29 -8.34
N ASP A 2 77.41 75.28 -9.55
CA ASP A 2 76.80 76.44 -10.17
C ASP A 2 75.33 76.56 -9.74
N SER A 3 74.79 77.79 -9.78
CA SER A 3 73.41 78.10 -9.42
C SER A 3 72.38 77.22 -10.14
N GLU A 4 72.72 76.78 -11.35
CA GLU A 4 71.87 75.96 -12.21
C GLU A 4 71.74 74.52 -11.70
N ASP A 5 72.82 73.94 -11.15
CA ASP A 5 72.78 72.59 -10.56
C ASP A 5 71.93 72.56 -9.29
N ARG A 6 71.99 73.62 -8.47
CA ARG A 6 71.13 73.76 -7.27
C ARG A 6 69.65 73.89 -7.65
N SER A 7 69.33 74.70 -8.65
CA SER A 7 67.96 74.84 -9.16
C SER A 7 67.40 73.52 -9.72
N ARG A 8 68.22 72.73 -10.41
CA ARG A 8 67.82 71.40 -10.92
C ARG A 8 67.60 70.40 -9.79
N LEU A 9 68.42 70.44 -8.74
CA LEU A 9 68.27 69.58 -7.57
C LEU A 9 66.98 69.88 -6.80
N ASP A 10 66.69 71.17 -6.55
CA ASP A 10 65.46 71.61 -5.88
C ASP A 10 64.21 71.23 -6.69
N SER A 11 64.23 71.43 -8.01
CA SER A 11 63.12 71.03 -8.89
C SER A 11 62.86 69.51 -8.86
N ASN A 12 63.92 68.70 -8.78
CA ASN A 12 63.77 67.25 -8.68
C ASN A 12 63.26 66.82 -7.30
N LEU A 13 63.69 67.50 -6.23
CA LEU A 13 63.17 67.30 -4.87
C LEU A 13 61.68 67.63 -4.78
N ASP A 14 61.25 68.74 -5.39
CA ASP A 14 59.83 69.11 -5.45
C ASP A 14 59.01 68.08 -6.24
N LYS A 15 59.53 67.59 -7.37
CA LYS A 15 58.88 66.51 -8.13
C LYS A 15 58.77 65.22 -7.33
N LEU A 16 59.82 64.84 -6.60
CA LEU A 16 59.81 63.66 -5.73
C LEU A 16 58.76 63.81 -4.63
N ARG A 17 58.69 64.98 -3.99
CA ARG A 17 57.70 65.28 -2.96
C ARG A 17 56.27 65.25 -3.51
N CYS A 18 56.03 65.83 -4.69
CA CYS A 18 54.72 65.77 -5.34
C CYS A 18 54.31 64.32 -5.69
N ASN A 19 55.27 63.50 -6.15
CA ASN A 19 55.03 62.09 -6.44
C ASN A 19 54.75 61.29 -5.15
N GLU A 20 55.49 61.55 -4.07
CA GLU A 20 55.27 60.94 -2.77
C GLU A 20 53.87 61.27 -2.23
N GLU A 21 53.46 62.53 -2.28
CA GLU A 21 52.13 62.95 -1.87
C GLU A 21 51.01 62.35 -2.76
N SER A 22 51.27 62.19 -4.05
CA SER A 22 50.36 61.53 -4.99
C SER A 22 50.20 60.03 -4.67
N LEU A 23 51.32 59.34 -4.42
CA LEU A 23 51.34 57.93 -4.03
C LEU A 23 50.65 57.72 -2.68
N LYS A 24 50.88 58.60 -1.71
CA LYS A 24 50.21 58.55 -0.40
C LYS A 24 48.69 58.67 -0.55
N ARG A 25 48.21 59.66 -1.32
CA ARG A 25 46.78 59.83 -1.59
C ARG A 25 46.16 58.62 -2.32
N ARG A 26 46.89 58.03 -3.27
CA ARG A 26 46.45 56.80 -3.96
C ARG A 26 46.36 55.61 -3.00
N LEU A 27 47.38 55.42 -2.16
CA LEU A 27 47.40 54.36 -1.16
C LEU A 27 46.27 54.52 -0.15
N GLU A 28 46.02 55.73 0.34
CA GLU A 28 44.88 56.04 1.22
C GLU A 28 43.54 55.70 0.54
N GLY A 29 43.39 56.01 -0.75
CA GLY A 29 42.22 55.64 -1.55
C GLY A 29 42.06 54.12 -1.68
N GLU A 30 43.12 53.40 -2.00
CA GLU A 30 43.11 51.94 -2.13
C GLU A 30 42.81 51.24 -0.80
N VAL A 31 43.39 51.71 0.30
CA VAL A 31 43.09 51.21 1.66
C VAL A 31 41.62 51.43 2.00
N GLY A 32 41.05 52.58 1.65
CA GLY A 32 39.63 52.86 1.82
C GLY A 32 38.74 51.87 1.06
N VAL A 33 39.08 51.57 -0.19
CA VAL A 33 38.36 50.57 -1.00
C VAL A 33 38.47 49.16 -0.40
N VAL A 34 39.67 48.75 0.02
CA VAL A 34 39.89 47.44 0.64
C VAL A 34 39.09 47.29 1.92
N THR A 35 39.00 48.35 2.73
CA THR A 35 38.24 48.35 3.98
C THR A 35 36.74 48.20 3.69
N ALA A 36 36.22 48.94 2.70
CA ALA A 36 34.82 48.83 2.29
C ALA A 36 34.48 47.44 1.73
N LEU A 37 35.39 46.82 0.98
CA LEU A 37 35.23 45.44 0.51
C LEU A 37 35.22 44.44 1.67
N TYR A 38 36.09 44.63 2.66
CA TYR A 38 36.13 43.80 3.86
C TYR A 38 34.80 43.86 4.63
N ASP A 39 34.28 45.06 4.85
CA ASP A 39 32.99 45.26 5.53
C ASP A 39 31.83 44.65 4.75
N MET A 40 31.85 44.76 3.41
CA MET A 40 30.85 44.14 2.55
C MET A 40 30.88 42.61 2.65
N VAL A 41 32.07 42.01 2.61
CA VAL A 41 32.25 40.55 2.77
C VAL A 41 31.81 40.11 4.16
N ALA A 42 32.20 40.82 5.22
CA ALA A 42 31.81 40.49 6.58
C ALA A 42 30.29 40.52 6.77
N ASN A 43 29.62 41.53 6.21
CA ASN A 43 28.15 41.62 6.24
C ASN A 43 27.49 40.50 5.41
N ALA A 44 28.01 40.19 4.23
CA ALA A 44 27.50 39.10 3.40
C ALA A 44 27.62 37.75 4.12
N THR A 45 28.76 37.48 4.76
CA THR A 45 28.98 36.25 5.55
C THR A 45 27.99 36.16 6.70
N LYS A 46 27.77 37.25 7.44
CA LYS A 46 26.79 37.27 8.54
C LYS A 46 25.37 36.95 8.05
N ILE A 47 24.97 37.51 6.91
CA ILE A 47 23.65 37.24 6.31
C ILE A 47 23.55 35.77 5.89
N ILE A 48 24.61 35.21 5.30
CA ILE A 48 24.65 33.79 4.90
C ILE A 48 24.51 32.90 6.14
N ASP A 49 25.23 33.19 7.22
CA ASP A 49 25.14 32.41 8.47
C ASP A 49 23.74 32.48 9.09
N GLU A 50 23.12 33.66 9.12
CA GLU A 50 21.74 33.82 9.57
C GLU A 50 20.76 33.02 8.70
N LYS A 51 20.95 33.03 7.38
CA LYS A 51 20.11 32.27 6.44
C LYS A 51 20.31 30.77 6.55
N MET A 52 21.55 30.31 6.74
CA MET A 52 21.84 28.89 6.99
C MET A 52 21.20 28.43 8.30
N SER A 53 21.31 29.21 9.37
CA SER A 53 20.65 28.88 10.65
C SER A 53 19.12 28.81 10.53
N GLN A 54 18.51 29.71 9.75
CA GLN A 54 17.08 29.66 9.46
C GLN A 54 16.70 28.40 8.66
N ASN A 55 17.52 28.04 7.67
CA ASN A 55 17.30 26.85 6.85
C ASN A 55 17.43 25.56 7.67
N ASP A 56 18.41 25.46 8.56
CA ASP A 56 18.59 24.31 9.44
C ASP A 56 17.38 24.12 10.38
N LYS A 57 16.83 25.22 10.92
CA LYS A 57 15.60 25.17 11.72
C LYS A 57 14.40 24.70 10.89
N ALA A 58 14.26 25.20 9.66
CA ALA A 58 13.19 24.77 8.75
C ALA A 58 13.30 23.29 8.38
N LEU A 59 14.52 22.80 8.14
CA LEU A 59 14.78 21.38 7.88
C LEU A 59 14.42 20.50 9.08
N GLU A 60 14.71 20.95 10.30
CA GLU A 60 14.36 20.18 11.50
C GLU A 60 12.83 20.10 11.69
N VAL A 61 12.11 21.20 11.44
CA VAL A 61 10.63 21.19 11.44
C VAL A 61 10.09 20.23 10.38
N ALA A 62 10.60 20.30 9.14
CA ALA A 62 10.17 19.42 8.06
C ALA A 62 10.44 17.93 8.37
N ARG A 63 11.55 17.61 9.05
CA ARG A 63 11.85 16.24 9.49
C ARG A 63 10.85 15.73 10.52
N VAL A 64 10.43 16.58 11.46
CA VAL A 64 9.42 16.21 12.46
C VAL A 64 8.08 15.96 11.77
N GLU A 65 7.63 16.89 10.91
CA GLU A 65 6.38 16.75 10.16
C GLU A 65 6.37 15.49 9.28
N TRP A 66 7.47 15.16 8.61
CA TRP A 66 7.58 13.92 7.83
C TRP A 66 7.51 12.68 8.69
N ARG A 67 8.12 12.69 9.89
CA ARG A 67 8.07 11.55 10.80
C ARG A 67 6.63 11.31 11.27
N GLU A 68 5.92 12.37 11.65
CA GLU A 68 4.52 12.32 12.05
C GLU A 68 3.62 11.86 10.88
N GLY A 69 3.81 12.44 9.69
CA GLY A 69 3.05 12.04 8.50
C GLY A 69 3.25 10.58 8.10
N ILE A 70 4.48 10.05 8.20
CA ILE A 70 4.75 8.62 7.96
C ILE A 70 4.07 7.75 9.01
N GLN A 71 4.05 8.18 10.27
CA GLN A 71 3.37 7.46 11.35
C GLN A 71 1.85 7.40 11.12
N ASP A 72 1.25 8.51 10.71
CA ASP A 72 -0.18 8.58 10.38
C ASP A 72 -0.54 7.66 9.21
N VAL A 73 0.27 7.65 8.15
CA VAL A 73 0.07 6.74 7.00
C VAL A 73 0.15 5.28 7.43
N ASN A 74 1.10 4.94 8.31
CA ASN A 74 1.22 3.58 8.84
C ASN A 74 0.00 3.19 9.68
N TYR A 75 -0.51 4.09 10.52
CA TYR A 75 -1.74 3.88 11.29
C TYR A 75 -2.95 3.64 10.38
N HIS A 76 -3.13 4.47 9.35
CA HIS A 76 -4.20 4.28 8.36
C HIS A 76 -4.08 2.95 7.63
N ARG A 77 -2.86 2.52 7.28
CA ARG A 77 -2.64 1.21 6.65
C ARG A 77 -3.02 0.05 7.57
N GLN A 78 -2.78 0.17 8.88
CA GLN A 78 -3.22 -0.82 9.86
C GLN A 78 -4.75 -0.84 10.01
N MET A 79 -5.39 0.34 10.08
CA MET A 79 -6.85 0.47 10.10
C MET A 79 -7.50 -0.24 8.89
N ILE A 80 -7.03 0.03 7.67
CA ILE A 80 -7.56 -0.61 6.46
C ILE A 80 -7.42 -2.15 6.52
N ARG A 81 -6.30 -2.65 7.04
CA ARG A 81 -6.13 -4.11 7.23
C ARG A 81 -7.12 -4.68 8.23
N MET A 82 -7.37 -3.99 9.34
CA MET A 82 -8.37 -4.42 10.33
C MET A 82 -9.78 -4.41 9.73
N GLU A 83 -10.15 -3.38 8.97
CA GLU A 83 -11.44 -3.33 8.26
C GLU A 83 -11.62 -4.50 7.29
N GLN A 84 -10.57 -4.86 6.55
CA GLN A 84 -10.60 -6.03 5.66
C GLN A 84 -10.80 -7.35 6.41
N GLU A 85 -10.13 -7.53 7.55
CA GLU A 85 -10.33 -8.71 8.41
C GLU A 85 -11.74 -8.75 9.02
N LEU A 86 -12.28 -7.60 9.44
CA LEU A 86 -13.66 -7.50 9.92
C LEU A 86 -14.68 -7.85 8.83
N LEU A 87 -14.46 -7.43 7.59
CA LEU A 87 -15.31 -7.81 6.45
C LEU A 87 -15.26 -9.32 6.18
N LYS A 88 -14.08 -9.95 6.24
CA LYS A 88 -13.95 -11.41 6.12
C LYS A 88 -14.70 -12.13 7.24
N LEU A 89 -14.54 -11.67 8.48
CA LEU A 89 -15.27 -12.22 9.64
C LEU A 89 -16.78 -12.07 9.46
N HIS A 90 -17.27 -10.93 8.97
CA HIS A 90 -18.69 -10.72 8.70
C HIS A 90 -19.23 -11.72 7.67
N ILE A 91 -18.51 -11.92 6.55
CA ILE A 91 -18.88 -12.91 5.53
C ILE A 91 -18.93 -14.31 6.14
N TRP A 92 -17.92 -14.68 6.94
CA TRP A 92 -17.86 -15.98 7.60
C TRP A 92 -19.02 -16.18 8.57
N ILE A 93 -19.34 -15.18 9.40
CA ILE A 93 -20.49 -15.21 10.31
C ILE A 93 -21.78 -15.38 9.53
N LYS A 94 -21.96 -14.65 8.42
CA LYS A 94 -23.15 -14.77 7.58
C LYS A 94 -23.29 -16.18 7.01
N GLN A 95 -22.21 -16.75 6.48
CA GLN A 95 -22.19 -18.13 5.98
C GLN A 95 -22.50 -19.15 7.08
N LEU A 96 -21.99 -18.94 8.29
CA LEU A 96 -22.29 -19.78 9.44
C LEU A 96 -23.78 -19.74 9.79
N VAL A 97 -24.36 -18.53 9.87
CA VAL A 97 -25.79 -18.32 10.16
C VAL A 97 -26.67 -18.97 9.09
N ASP A 98 -26.35 -18.76 7.81
CA ASP A 98 -27.07 -19.38 6.69
C ASP A 98 -27.00 -20.91 6.76
N ASN A 99 -25.84 -21.47 7.12
CA ASN A 99 -25.67 -22.91 7.30
C ASN A 99 -26.47 -23.44 8.50
N ILE A 100 -26.50 -22.72 9.63
CA ILE A 100 -27.31 -23.08 10.79
C ILE A 100 -28.79 -23.08 10.42
N HIS A 101 -29.28 -22.03 9.76
CA HIS A 101 -30.67 -21.96 9.31
C HIS A 101 -31.03 -23.08 8.34
N ARG A 102 -30.12 -23.38 7.41
CA ARG A 102 -30.28 -24.51 6.49
C ARG A 102 -30.39 -25.81 7.27
N MET A 103 -29.50 -26.07 8.23
CA MET A 103 -29.52 -27.30 9.01
C MET A 103 -30.75 -27.41 9.89
N GLN A 104 -31.20 -26.32 10.53
CA GLN A 104 -32.45 -26.27 11.29
C GLN A 104 -33.66 -26.61 10.42
N ARG A 105 -33.76 -26.04 9.22
CA ARG A 105 -34.83 -26.35 8.26
C ARG A 105 -34.81 -27.82 7.86
N ILE A 106 -33.64 -28.37 7.57
CA ILE A 106 -33.46 -29.78 7.22
C ILE A 106 -33.94 -30.67 8.37
N SER A 107 -33.48 -30.43 9.60
CA SER A 107 -33.90 -31.17 10.79
C SER A 107 -35.41 -31.12 11.01
N LEU A 108 -36.03 -29.95 10.81
CA LEU A 108 -37.47 -29.79 10.97
C LEU A 108 -38.26 -30.55 9.89
N ASN A 109 -37.79 -30.53 8.65
CA ASN A 109 -38.37 -31.33 7.57
C ASN A 109 -38.29 -32.84 7.85
N VAL A 110 -37.17 -33.31 8.42
CA VAL A 110 -37.01 -34.71 8.87
C VAL A 110 -38.02 -35.06 9.95
N LEU A 111 -38.15 -34.23 10.99
CA LEU A 111 -39.07 -34.46 12.10
C LEU A 111 -40.54 -34.45 11.65
N MET A 112 -40.88 -33.60 10.68
CA MET A 112 -42.21 -33.51 10.10
C MET A 112 -42.52 -34.62 9.09
N GLY A 113 -41.58 -35.55 8.83
CA GLY A 113 -41.74 -36.62 7.85
C GLY A 113 -41.86 -36.12 6.40
N GLN A 114 -41.39 -34.90 6.13
CA GLN A 114 -41.45 -34.31 4.79
C GLN A 114 -40.34 -34.87 3.90
N LYS A 115 -40.60 -34.96 2.59
CA LYS A 115 -39.58 -35.38 1.62
C LYS A 115 -38.45 -34.36 1.58
N LEU A 116 -37.25 -34.80 1.92
CA LEU A 116 -36.03 -34.00 1.80
C LEU A 116 -35.61 -33.88 0.33
N THR A 117 -35.06 -32.71 -0.03
CA THR A 117 -34.43 -32.55 -1.34
C THR A 117 -33.06 -33.23 -1.36
N LEU A 118 -32.58 -33.63 -2.53
CA LEU A 118 -31.26 -34.25 -2.67
C LEU A 118 -30.14 -33.32 -2.17
N SER A 119 -30.27 -31.99 -2.33
CA SER A 119 -29.28 -31.04 -1.79
C SER A 119 -29.26 -31.01 -0.28
N ASP A 120 -30.40 -31.23 0.37
CA ASP A 120 -30.50 -31.29 1.83
C ASP A 120 -29.90 -32.60 2.35
N LEU A 121 -30.14 -33.70 1.63
CA LEU A 121 -29.56 -35.01 1.90
C LEU A 121 -28.03 -35.00 1.80
N LEU A 122 -27.48 -34.36 0.77
CA LEU A 122 -26.03 -34.15 0.61
C LEU A 122 -25.43 -33.22 1.68
N THR A 123 -26.24 -32.42 2.38
CA THR A 123 -25.77 -31.59 3.50
C THR A 123 -25.74 -32.37 4.81
N LEU A 124 -26.60 -33.38 4.95
CA LEU A 124 -26.65 -34.29 6.09
C LEU A 124 -25.57 -35.38 6.06
N VAL A 125 -25.16 -35.80 4.87
CA VAL A 125 -24.16 -36.86 4.69
C VAL A 125 -22.79 -36.22 4.48
N ASP A 126 -21.83 -36.57 5.33
CA ASP A 126 -20.43 -36.19 5.13
C ASP A 126 -19.96 -36.69 3.75
N PRO A 127 -19.53 -35.79 2.85
CA PRO A 127 -19.12 -36.14 1.49
C PRO A 127 -18.05 -37.23 1.44
N LEU A 128 -17.14 -37.27 2.42
CA LEU A 128 -16.08 -38.28 2.50
C LEU A 128 -16.64 -39.66 2.86
N ASN A 129 -17.53 -39.71 3.85
CA ASN A 129 -18.20 -40.95 4.24
C ASN A 129 -19.15 -41.45 3.16
N PHE A 130 -19.78 -40.56 2.40
CA PHE A 130 -20.66 -40.94 1.30
C PHE A 130 -19.90 -41.61 0.15
N VAL A 131 -18.74 -41.05 -0.24
CA VAL A 131 -17.90 -41.64 -1.28
C VAL A 131 -17.33 -42.98 -0.82
N ALA A 132 -16.88 -43.08 0.43
CA ALA A 132 -16.42 -44.35 1.00
C ALA A 132 -17.52 -45.42 0.97
N GLU A 133 -18.77 -45.03 1.24
CA GLU A 133 -19.89 -45.97 1.23
C GLU A 133 -20.34 -46.36 -0.18
N LEU A 134 -20.21 -45.45 -1.15
CA LEU A 134 -20.39 -45.76 -2.57
C LEU A 134 -19.35 -46.77 -3.06
N GLU A 135 -18.08 -46.61 -2.70
CA GLU A 135 -17.03 -47.57 -3.01
C GLU A 135 -17.29 -48.93 -2.33
N ARG A 136 -17.82 -48.92 -1.10
CA ARG A 136 -18.21 -50.15 -0.40
C ARG A 136 -19.35 -50.86 -1.13
N ILE A 137 -20.37 -50.12 -1.57
CA ILE A 137 -21.50 -50.66 -2.34
C ILE A 137 -21.01 -51.17 -3.70
N GLU A 138 -20.07 -50.49 -4.36
CA GLU A 138 -19.49 -50.93 -5.63
C GLU A 138 -18.80 -52.29 -5.51
N ARG A 139 -18.12 -52.56 -4.39
CA ARG A 139 -17.53 -53.90 -4.13
C ARG A 139 -18.57 -55.01 -3.99
N SER A 140 -19.82 -54.67 -3.67
CA SER A 140 -20.94 -55.60 -3.61
C SER A 140 -21.71 -55.74 -4.92
N LEU A 141 -21.41 -54.91 -5.92
CA LEU A 141 -22.01 -55.00 -7.25
C LEU A 141 -21.31 -56.09 -8.09
N PRO A 142 -22.03 -56.71 -9.04
CA PRO A 142 -21.43 -57.64 -10.00
C PRO A 142 -20.26 -56.97 -10.76
N ALA A 143 -19.21 -57.72 -11.07
CA ALA A 143 -17.95 -57.19 -11.64
C ALA A 143 -18.07 -56.39 -12.95
N HIS A 144 -19.23 -56.43 -13.61
CA HIS A 144 -19.53 -55.71 -14.84
C HIS A 144 -20.38 -54.43 -14.62
N ILE A 145 -20.76 -54.13 -13.38
CA ILE A 145 -21.54 -52.96 -12.99
C ILE A 145 -20.72 -52.14 -12.00
N GLY A 146 -20.29 -50.95 -12.43
CA GLY A 146 -19.53 -50.03 -11.60
C GLY A 146 -19.99 -48.59 -11.81
N PHE A 147 -19.57 -47.70 -10.91
CA PHE A 147 -19.87 -46.28 -11.04
C PHE A 147 -18.96 -45.64 -12.10
N PRO A 148 -19.45 -44.69 -12.92
CA PRO A 148 -18.61 -43.93 -13.83
C PRO A 148 -17.39 -43.32 -13.12
N ARG A 149 -16.19 -43.51 -13.67
CA ARG A 149 -14.93 -43.00 -13.08
C ARG A 149 -14.36 -41.82 -13.90
N LYS A 150 -13.60 -40.96 -13.23
CA LYS A 150 -12.75 -39.94 -13.89
C LYS A 150 -11.50 -40.61 -14.47
N GLY A 151 -10.75 -39.89 -15.31
CA GLY A 151 -9.45 -40.37 -15.82
C GLY A 151 -8.42 -40.70 -14.72
N SER A 152 -8.62 -40.18 -13.50
CA SER A 152 -7.84 -40.50 -12.30
C SER A 152 -8.21 -41.84 -11.64
N GLY A 153 -9.27 -42.50 -12.09
CA GLY A 153 -9.78 -43.73 -11.47
C GLY A 153 -10.69 -43.50 -10.26
N GLU A 154 -10.96 -42.27 -9.84
CA GLU A 154 -11.94 -41.98 -8.78
C GLU A 154 -13.38 -42.02 -9.31
N ILE A 155 -14.35 -42.37 -8.45
CA ILE A 155 -15.78 -42.27 -8.78
C ILE A 155 -16.10 -40.82 -9.20
N ASN A 156 -16.73 -40.67 -10.37
CA ASN A 156 -17.05 -39.38 -10.93
C ASN A 156 -18.17 -38.72 -10.12
N SER A 157 -17.81 -37.76 -9.28
CA SER A 157 -18.77 -36.96 -8.49
C SER A 157 -19.84 -36.22 -9.33
N ASN A 158 -19.69 -36.11 -10.66
CA ASN A 158 -20.73 -35.57 -11.52
C ASN A 158 -21.96 -36.49 -11.65
N ILE A 159 -21.88 -37.76 -11.25
CA ILE A 159 -23.04 -38.68 -11.18
C ILE A 159 -24.14 -38.12 -10.27
N PHE A 160 -23.78 -37.38 -9.21
CA PHE A 160 -24.75 -36.70 -8.34
C PHE A 160 -25.61 -35.68 -9.09
N GLY A 161 -25.09 -35.10 -10.17
CA GLY A 161 -25.82 -34.23 -11.08
C GLY A 161 -26.79 -34.95 -12.01
N LEU A 162 -26.55 -36.24 -12.32
CA LEU A 162 -27.39 -37.05 -13.23
C LEU A 162 -28.64 -37.62 -12.53
N ILE A 163 -28.59 -37.82 -11.20
CA ILE A 163 -29.77 -38.21 -10.39
C ILE A 163 -30.87 -37.13 -10.43
N LYS A 164 -30.56 -35.90 -10.87
CA LYS A 164 -31.54 -34.81 -11.07
C LYS A 164 -32.63 -35.10 -12.11
N GLN A 165 -32.49 -36.09 -12.99
CA GLN A 165 -33.46 -36.36 -14.07
C GLN A 165 -34.53 -37.43 -13.76
N GLY A 166 -34.64 -37.89 -12.51
CA GLY A 166 -35.63 -38.91 -12.11
C GLY A 166 -37.02 -38.40 -11.72
N ILE A 167 -37.27 -37.08 -11.68
CA ILE A 167 -38.60 -36.52 -11.36
C ILE A 167 -39.12 -35.76 -12.58
N ALA A 168 -39.56 -36.52 -13.60
CA ALA A 168 -40.55 -36.00 -14.53
C ALA A 168 -41.93 -36.05 -13.83
N PRO A 169 -42.68 -34.94 -13.75
CA PRO A 169 -44.06 -35.01 -13.29
C PRO A 169 -44.87 -35.77 -14.34
N GLN A 170 -45.44 -36.92 -13.97
CA GLN A 170 -46.51 -37.53 -14.77
C GLN A 170 -47.76 -36.65 -14.69
N ASN A 171 -47.80 -35.60 -15.51
CA ASN A 171 -49.04 -34.92 -15.84
C ASN A 171 -49.76 -35.74 -16.91
N LYS A 172 -50.76 -36.52 -16.50
CA LYS A 172 -51.94 -36.87 -17.31
C LYS A 172 -53.01 -37.55 -16.46
N VAL A 173 -53.89 -36.73 -15.86
CA VAL A 173 -55.31 -37.07 -15.79
C VAL A 173 -56.08 -35.83 -16.26
N ARG A 174 -56.57 -35.88 -17.50
CA ARG A 174 -57.65 -35.01 -17.96
C ARG A 174 -58.89 -35.38 -17.16
N SER A 175 -59.35 -34.53 -16.25
CA SER A 175 -60.74 -34.54 -15.81
C SER A 175 -61.55 -33.67 -16.78
N CYS A 176 -61.99 -34.27 -17.88
CA CYS A 176 -63.21 -33.81 -18.55
C CYS A 176 -64.35 -34.56 -17.88
N PHE A 177 -65.20 -33.88 -17.11
CA PHE A 177 -66.63 -34.18 -17.03
C PHE A 177 -67.33 -32.93 -16.48
N THR A 178 -68.16 -32.35 -17.34
CA THR A 178 -69.39 -31.60 -17.01
C THR A 178 -70.34 -32.46 -16.21
#